data_AF-A0A961GND5-F1
#
_entry.id   AF-A0A961GND5-F1
#
_cell.length_a   1.000
_cell.length_b   1.000
_cell.length_c   1.000
_cell.angle_alpha   90.00
_cell.angle_beta   90.00
_cell.angle_gamma   90.00
#
_symmetry.space_group_name_H-M   'P 1'
#
loop_
_entity.id
_entity.type
_entity.pdbx_description
1 polymer ?
#
loop_
_entity_poly.entity_id
_entity_poly.type
_entity_poly.pdbx_seq_one_letter_code
_entity_poly.pdbx_strand_id
1 'polypeptide(L)'
;MVAAHDLRFDRRLLSHEFDRAGIDVDWGDGLDTLRAVGCKLDAACADYGIHLHGAHRALNDARATAQLLIKVADAFDGCRPVVAYPLSGDIPRVLTRDGFTAEAIERPYVLQLARGVHTAVDLAPYVTLLDFAVADLKFDADERRELARLAEDLGLSEYSRLRAHKEFLNGLIEAALDDGVVTDEEFDQLCRIAALLELDDAVVSARTNPYRVMTETLELRSGMQVCFTGAAQWPNGKPLEREELEDRARRHRLEPVDSVTRKNCQLLVAADPASLSGKAKNAQKFGIPVASVADFLAAVNTGSLLTVNRIPPKGVAQVCSACGHSWIAARRKSNPVCEECRANAKQPTGPNDGRNATNIEVRGERLERCRQAVELQKSGVSRKDIAIRFGMGEETVKALLRDGKFYAAPEADPERLQMAKRAAAARLSGMTRAAFADEARLTKGKADECWRDADVLFGSGETVSTTDEGVCP
;
A
#
# COMPACT_ATOMS: atom_id res chain seq x y z
N MET A 1 11.14 42.75 10.12
CA MET A 1 12.39 42.11 9.68
C MET A 1 12.17 40.61 9.69
N VAL A 2 12.62 39.89 8.66
CA VAL A 2 12.58 38.43 8.64
C VAL A 2 13.98 37.93 8.93
N ALA A 3 14.09 36.98 9.85
CA ALA A 3 15.33 36.29 10.15
C ALA A 3 15.08 34.79 10.10
N ALA A 4 16.01 34.08 9.48
CA ALA A 4 15.92 32.67 9.24
C ALA A 4 17.31 32.05 9.37
N HIS A 5 17.35 30.74 9.64
CA HIS A 5 18.62 30.05 9.57
C HIS A 5 19.05 29.90 8.13
N ASP A 6 18.17 29.44 7.23
CA ASP A 6 18.39 29.49 5.78
C ASP A 6 17.33 30.39 5.13
N LEU A 7 17.65 31.68 5.02
CA LEU A 7 16.70 32.67 4.53
C LEU A 7 16.25 32.40 3.08
N ARG A 8 17.09 31.76 2.25
CA ARG A 8 16.73 31.44 0.87
C ARG A 8 15.68 30.33 0.82
N PHE A 9 15.83 29.32 1.68
CA PHE A 9 14.87 28.23 1.81
C PHE A 9 13.53 28.74 2.39
N ASP A 10 13.57 29.35 3.57
CA ASP A 10 12.37 29.79 4.29
C ASP A 10 11.54 30.81 3.48
N ARG A 11 12.22 31.72 2.78
CA ARG A 11 11.56 32.71 1.91
C ARG A 11 10.77 32.05 0.78
N ARG A 12 11.31 31.00 0.14
CA ARG A 12 10.64 30.33 -0.99
C ARG A 12 9.40 29.58 -0.52
N LEU A 13 9.54 28.83 0.57
CA LEU A 13 8.44 28.09 1.18
C LEU A 13 7.30 29.05 1.59
N LEU A 14 7.64 30.12 2.32
CA LEU A 14 6.64 31.08 2.79
C LEU A 14 6.04 31.92 1.65
N SER A 15 6.81 32.27 0.61
CA SER A 15 6.27 33.00 -0.55
C SER A 15 5.13 32.22 -1.21
N HIS A 16 5.30 30.91 -1.40
CA HIS A 16 4.26 30.06 -1.97
C HIS A 16 2.98 30.06 -1.12
N GLU A 17 3.10 30.02 0.20
CA GLU A 17 1.95 30.05 1.11
C GLU A 17 1.26 31.42 1.16
N PHE A 18 2.03 32.51 1.15
CA PHE A 18 1.48 33.86 1.12
C PHE A 18 0.82 34.18 -0.24
N ASP A 19 1.41 33.76 -1.36
CA ASP A 19 0.81 33.88 -2.68
C ASP A 19 -0.53 33.12 -2.75
N ARG A 20 -0.58 31.91 -2.18
CA ARG A 20 -1.81 31.11 -2.09
C ARG A 20 -2.88 31.78 -1.22
N ALA A 21 -2.47 32.50 -0.18
CA ALA A 21 -3.34 33.30 0.67
C ALA A 21 -3.73 34.65 0.05
N GLY A 22 -3.25 34.97 -1.16
CA GLY A 22 -3.48 36.26 -1.81
C GLY A 22 -2.80 37.41 -1.07
N ILE A 23 -1.60 37.19 -0.52
CA ILE A 23 -0.81 38.19 0.18
C ILE A 23 0.50 38.34 -0.58
N ASP A 24 0.69 39.50 -1.22
CA ASP A 24 1.98 39.83 -1.84
C ASP A 24 2.97 40.27 -0.76
N VAL A 25 4.22 39.81 -0.82
CA VAL A 25 5.21 40.05 0.24
C VAL A 25 6.51 40.62 -0.34
N ASP A 26 6.81 41.88 -0.02
CA ASP A 26 8.17 42.42 -0.15
C ASP A 26 9.00 41.95 1.04
N TRP A 27 9.77 40.89 0.81
CA TRP A 27 10.62 40.26 1.81
C TRP A 27 11.74 41.13 2.36
N GLY A 28 12.02 42.29 1.75
CA GLY A 28 13.10 43.16 2.21
C GLY A 28 14.48 42.49 2.09
N ASP A 29 15.36 42.90 3.00
CA ASP A 29 16.71 42.35 3.20
C ASP A 29 16.72 41.69 4.57
N GLY A 30 16.37 40.40 4.58
CA GLY A 30 16.30 39.59 5.79
C GLY A 30 17.67 39.16 6.31
N LEU A 31 17.70 38.68 7.55
CA LEU A 31 18.93 38.24 8.22
C LEU A 31 19.08 36.73 8.12
N ASP A 32 20.18 36.30 7.52
CA ASP A 32 20.52 34.90 7.29
C ASP A 32 21.59 34.46 8.29
N THR A 33 21.16 33.75 9.33
CA THR A 33 22.10 33.34 10.40
C THR A 33 23.04 32.23 9.95
N LEU A 34 22.68 31.40 8.95
CA LEU A 34 23.59 30.43 8.34
C LEU A 34 24.77 31.14 7.66
N ARG A 35 24.54 32.27 6.98
CA ARG A 35 25.65 33.07 6.41
C ARG A 35 26.54 33.69 7.48
N ALA A 36 25.98 34.04 8.64
CA ALA A 36 26.76 34.62 9.74
C ALA A 36 27.62 33.59 10.47
N VAL A 37 27.14 32.35 10.63
CA VAL A 37 27.83 31.30 11.41
C VAL A 37 28.52 30.23 10.56
N GLY A 38 28.19 30.13 9.28
CA GLY A 38 28.80 29.20 8.31
C GLY A 38 28.51 27.72 8.56
N CYS A 39 27.61 27.38 9.49
CA CYS A 39 27.28 26.02 9.89
C CYS A 39 25.78 25.88 10.20
N LYS A 40 25.30 24.64 10.30
CA LYS A 40 23.88 24.33 10.52
C LYS A 40 23.39 24.79 11.89
N LEU A 41 22.07 24.99 12.03
CA LEU A 41 21.45 25.66 13.18
C LEU A 41 21.75 24.93 14.49
N ASP A 42 21.78 23.61 14.47
CA ASP A 42 22.11 22.76 15.60
C ASP A 42 23.56 22.95 16.07
N ALA A 43 24.51 22.95 15.14
CA ALA A 43 25.92 23.22 15.41
C ALA A 43 26.12 24.66 15.93
N ALA A 44 25.51 25.64 15.27
CA ALA A 44 25.53 27.02 15.72
C ALA A 44 24.85 27.18 17.10
N CYS A 45 23.78 26.45 17.38
CA CYS A 45 23.15 26.48 18.70
C CYS A 45 24.07 25.88 19.76
N ALA A 46 24.76 24.78 19.47
CA ALA A 46 25.74 24.19 20.39
C ALA A 46 26.92 25.14 20.68
N ASP A 47 27.48 25.77 19.64
CA ASP A 47 28.64 26.67 19.75
C ASP A 47 28.31 27.94 20.55
N TYR A 48 27.06 28.42 20.46
CA TYR A 48 26.60 29.65 21.13
C TYR A 48 25.80 29.38 22.42
N GLY A 49 25.76 28.12 22.89
CA GLY A 49 25.11 27.73 24.15
C GLY A 49 23.59 27.91 24.13
N ILE A 50 22.97 27.75 22.96
CA ILE A 50 21.53 27.85 22.75
C ILE A 50 20.91 26.46 22.82
N HIS A 51 19.92 26.30 23.69
CA HIS A 51 19.21 25.05 23.81
C HIS A 51 18.14 24.94 22.72
N LEU A 52 18.49 24.25 21.63
CA LEU A 52 17.55 23.91 20.56
C LEU A 52 16.66 22.74 20.99
N HIS A 53 15.49 23.04 21.56
CA HIS A 53 14.50 22.02 21.93
C HIS A 53 13.57 21.71 20.75
N GLY A 54 13.58 20.46 20.28
CA GLY A 54 12.64 20.00 19.24
C GLY A 54 12.93 20.59 17.86
N ALA A 55 14.19 20.45 17.42
CA ALA A 55 14.64 20.78 16.07
C ALA A 55 13.73 20.13 15.00
N HIS A 56 13.64 20.77 13.83
CA HIS A 56 12.80 20.35 12.69
C HIS A 56 11.30 20.63 12.86
N ARG A 57 10.94 21.44 13.88
CA ARG A 57 9.63 22.12 13.93
C ARG A 57 9.85 23.57 13.58
N ALA A 58 9.11 24.07 12.59
CA ALA A 58 9.22 25.45 12.12
C ALA A 58 9.22 26.49 13.27
N LEU A 59 8.36 26.31 14.28
CA LEU A 59 8.31 27.22 15.44
C LEU A 59 9.56 27.13 16.34
N ASN A 60 10.10 25.94 16.55
CA ASN A 60 11.25 25.74 17.42
C ASN A 60 12.54 26.18 16.74
N ASP A 61 12.68 25.88 15.45
CA ASP A 61 13.79 26.34 14.63
C ASP A 61 13.75 27.86 14.50
N ALA A 62 12.56 28.46 14.33
CA ALA A 62 12.40 29.92 14.36
C ALA A 62 12.80 30.53 15.72
N ARG A 63 12.43 29.88 16.84
CA ARG A 63 12.81 30.35 18.19
C ARG A 63 14.33 30.25 18.44
N ALA A 64 14.94 29.15 18.07
CA ALA A 64 16.38 28.97 18.21
C ALA A 64 17.16 29.88 17.27
N THR A 65 16.68 30.07 16.04
CA THR A 65 17.20 31.07 15.09
C THR A 65 17.11 32.47 15.67
N ALA A 66 16.01 32.82 16.36
CA ALA A 66 15.87 34.12 17.02
C ALA A 66 16.89 34.30 18.16
N GLN A 67 17.14 33.25 18.94
CA GLN A 67 18.18 33.27 19.98
C GLN A 67 19.59 33.38 19.38
N LEU A 68 19.85 32.64 18.30
CA LEU A 68 21.12 32.68 17.58
C LEU A 68 21.35 34.05 16.97
N LEU A 69 20.32 34.65 16.37
CA LEU A 69 20.38 35.99 15.82
C LEU A 69 20.84 37.02 16.85
N ILE A 70 20.36 36.93 18.09
CA ILE A 70 20.80 37.83 19.17
C ILE A 70 22.30 37.66 19.46
N LYS A 71 22.81 36.43 19.39
CA LYS A 71 24.22 36.12 19.65
C LYS A 71 25.14 36.53 18.50
N VAL A 72 24.63 36.60 17.28
CA VAL A 72 25.39 36.95 16.06
C VAL A 72 24.98 38.29 15.46
N ALA A 73 24.30 39.14 16.24
CA ALA A 73 23.73 40.40 15.76
C ALA A 73 24.80 41.34 15.16
N ASP A 74 26.01 41.33 15.73
CA ASP A 74 27.14 42.15 15.28
C ASP A 74 27.68 41.77 13.89
N ALA A 75 27.28 40.61 13.36
CA ALA A 75 27.66 40.16 12.02
C ALA A 75 26.80 40.80 10.90
N PHE A 76 25.84 41.66 11.23
CA PHE A 76 24.91 42.26 10.27
C PHE A 76 24.95 43.80 10.31
N ASP A 77 25.16 44.42 9.15
CA ASP A 77 25.26 45.89 9.01
C ASP A 77 23.90 46.61 8.91
N GLY A 78 22.79 45.85 8.91
CA GLY A 78 21.42 46.39 8.82
C GLY A 78 20.43 45.41 8.18
N CYS A 79 19.14 45.75 8.22
CA CYS A 79 18.07 44.99 7.56
C CYS A 79 17.00 45.93 6.99
N ARG A 80 16.26 45.46 5.99
CA ARG A 80 15.02 46.11 5.52
C ARG A 80 13.83 45.30 5.98
N PRO A 81 12.83 45.89 6.66
CA PRO A 81 11.70 45.14 7.19
C PRO A 81 10.89 44.52 6.05
N VAL A 82 10.35 43.32 6.30
CA VAL A 82 9.34 42.71 5.46
C VAL A 82 8.07 43.54 5.47
N VAL A 83 7.43 43.68 4.31
CA VAL A 83 6.12 44.32 4.16
C VAL A 83 5.22 43.33 3.42
N ALA A 84 4.06 43.05 3.99
CA ALA A 84 3.04 42.21 3.38
C ALA A 84 1.84 43.08 2.95
N TYR A 85 1.43 42.92 1.69
CA TYR A 85 0.32 43.62 1.06
C TYR A 85 -0.82 42.61 0.86
N PRO A 86 -1.85 42.60 1.72
CA PRO A 86 -3.00 41.71 1.52
C PRO A 86 -3.77 42.14 0.26
N LEU A 87 -3.95 41.22 -0.69
CA LEU A 87 -4.75 41.45 -1.91
C LEU A 87 -6.26 41.29 -1.65
N SER A 88 -6.66 40.84 -0.44
CA SER A 88 -8.04 40.81 0.06
C SER A 88 -8.09 41.00 1.58
N GLY A 89 -9.16 41.63 2.06
CA GLY A 89 -9.32 42.07 3.46
C GLY A 89 -9.75 40.98 4.46
N ASP A 90 -9.82 39.72 4.05
CA ASP A 90 -10.17 38.62 4.95
C ASP A 90 -8.92 38.11 5.67
N ILE A 91 -8.96 38.14 7.00
CA ILE A 91 -7.88 37.65 7.86
C ILE A 91 -7.79 36.12 7.69
N PRO A 92 -6.65 35.55 7.26
CA PRO A 92 -6.50 34.11 7.12
C PRO A 92 -6.69 33.42 8.48
N ARG A 93 -7.45 32.32 8.49
CA ARG A 93 -7.53 31.46 9.68
C ARG A 93 -6.22 30.71 9.83
N VAL A 94 -5.53 30.93 10.95
CA VAL A 94 -4.33 30.17 11.32
C VAL A 94 -4.75 28.79 11.80
N LEU A 95 -4.39 27.75 11.03
CA LEU A 95 -4.57 26.35 11.40
C LEU A 95 -3.21 25.81 11.87
N THR A 96 -3.10 25.52 13.16
CA THR A 96 -2.01 24.68 13.67
C THR A 96 -2.41 23.22 13.53
N ARG A 97 -1.42 22.35 13.26
CA ARG A 97 -1.62 20.90 13.03
C ARG A 97 -2.37 20.19 14.17
N ASP A 98 -2.35 20.75 15.38
CA ASP A 98 -3.15 20.29 16.50
C ASP A 98 -4.11 21.42 16.91
N GLY A 99 -5.40 21.14 16.94
CA GLY A 99 -6.37 22.04 17.55
C GLY A 99 -6.02 22.31 19.02
N PHE A 100 -6.07 23.58 19.43
CA PHE A 100 -6.00 24.13 20.79
C PHE A 100 -5.41 23.27 21.95
N THR A 101 -4.36 23.82 22.58
CA THR A 101 -3.81 23.60 23.96
C THR A 101 -2.56 22.71 24.15
N ALA A 102 -1.95 22.87 25.34
CA ALA A 102 -0.51 22.93 25.65
C ALA A 102 0.07 21.69 26.38
N GLU A 103 1.36 21.38 26.09
CA GLU A 103 2.32 20.47 26.79
C GLU A 103 1.88 19.01 27.09
N ALA A 104 2.70 17.93 27.06
CA ALA A 104 4.12 17.59 26.81
C ALA A 104 4.19 16.09 26.38
N ILE A 105 5.40 15.50 26.26
CA ILE A 105 5.79 14.06 26.02
C ILE A 105 6.33 13.81 24.58
N GLU A 106 7.64 13.87 24.31
CA GLU A 106 8.78 12.89 24.42
C GLU A 106 9.18 12.29 23.05
N ARG A 107 10.50 12.13 22.82
CA ARG A 107 11.22 11.96 21.52
C ARG A 107 11.72 10.51 21.33
N PRO A 108 12.11 10.01 20.13
CA PRO A 108 13.55 9.89 19.76
C PRO A 108 13.89 9.87 18.22
N TYR A 109 15.05 10.39 17.75
CA TYR A 109 16.37 9.79 17.37
C TYR A 109 16.51 9.12 15.97
N VAL A 110 16.73 9.91 14.88
CA VAL A 110 17.36 9.42 13.60
C VAL A 110 17.96 10.56 12.73
N LEU A 111 18.90 11.36 13.25
CA LEU A 111 19.65 12.27 12.35
C LEU A 111 21.14 12.31 12.67
N GLN A 112 21.66 11.21 13.21
CA GLN A 112 23.04 11.10 13.65
C GLN A 112 23.95 10.26 12.73
N LEU A 113 23.46 9.71 11.59
CA LEU A 113 24.25 8.72 10.83
C LEU A 113 24.51 8.99 9.33
N ALA A 114 24.11 10.13 8.75
CA ALA A 114 24.51 10.45 7.37
C ALA A 114 25.85 11.23 7.31
N ARG A 115 26.96 10.56 7.67
CA ARG A 115 28.32 11.05 7.41
C ARG A 115 29.09 10.06 6.55
N GLY A 116 29.21 10.39 5.26
CA GLY A 116 30.23 9.81 4.39
C GLY A 116 29.74 9.62 2.96
N VAL A 117 30.53 10.15 2.02
CA VAL A 117 30.41 10.08 0.55
C VAL A 117 29.71 11.31 -0.08
N HIS A 118 30.52 12.31 -0.44
CA HIS A 118 30.17 13.26 -1.51
C HIS A 118 29.99 12.44 -2.82
N THR A 119 28.97 12.64 -3.64
CA THR A 119 28.63 13.82 -4.46
C THR A 119 27.19 13.75 -4.98
N ALA A 120 26.67 14.89 -5.48
CA ALA A 120 25.45 15.10 -6.31
C ALA A 120 24.17 15.48 -5.55
N VAL A 121 23.54 16.57 -6.02
CA VAL A 121 22.23 17.18 -5.65
C VAL A 121 21.92 17.23 -4.16
N ASP A 122 21.65 18.43 -3.61
CA ASP A 122 21.17 18.54 -2.24
C ASP A 122 19.79 17.86 -2.09
N LEU A 123 19.80 16.65 -1.53
CA LEU A 123 18.63 15.81 -1.28
C LEU A 123 17.90 16.20 0.01
N ALA A 124 18.49 17.05 0.86
CA ALA A 124 17.91 17.39 2.16
C ALA A 124 16.52 18.03 2.06
N PRO A 125 16.23 18.94 1.11
CA PRO A 125 14.88 19.49 0.93
C PRO A 125 13.87 18.41 0.53
N TYR A 126 14.28 17.47 -0.33
CA TYR A 126 13.43 16.36 -0.79
C TYR A 126 13.07 15.41 0.35
N VAL A 127 14.05 14.99 1.14
CA VAL A 127 13.84 14.09 2.29
C VAL A 127 13.01 14.77 3.38
N THR A 128 13.20 16.08 3.58
CA THR A 128 12.40 16.84 4.55
C THR A 128 10.93 16.89 4.14
N LEU A 129 10.63 17.20 2.88
CA LEU A 129 9.25 17.18 2.38
C LEU A 129 8.66 15.75 2.43
N LEU A 130 9.47 14.73 2.13
CA LEU A 130 9.07 13.34 2.23
C LEU A 130 8.63 12.96 3.65
N ASP A 131 9.40 13.37 4.67
CA ASP A 131 9.11 13.12 6.08
C ASP A 131 7.75 13.73 6.48
N PHE A 132 7.52 14.99 6.10
CA PHE A 132 6.23 15.64 6.34
C PHE A 132 5.07 14.93 5.63
N ALA A 133 5.26 14.54 4.37
CA ALA A 133 4.23 13.93 3.54
C ALA A 133 3.84 12.51 3.95
N VAL A 134 4.63 11.81 4.76
CA VAL A 134 4.28 10.46 5.25
C VAL A 134 3.92 10.42 6.73
N ALA A 135 4.07 11.54 7.45
CA ALA A 135 3.94 11.60 8.90
C ALA A 135 2.54 11.26 9.43
N ASP A 136 1.48 11.53 8.66
CA ASP A 136 0.09 11.18 9.02
C ASP A 136 -0.36 9.82 8.42
N LEU A 137 0.58 9.11 7.79
CA LEU A 137 0.36 7.83 7.10
C LEU A 137 -0.72 7.92 6.01
N LYS A 138 -0.86 9.11 5.43
CA LYS A 138 -1.65 9.41 4.24
C LYS A 138 -0.70 10.10 3.26
N PHE A 139 -0.79 9.76 1.98
CA PHE A 139 0.02 10.42 0.96
C PHE A 139 -0.84 10.67 -0.27
N ASP A 140 -1.47 11.84 -0.29
CA ASP A 140 -2.49 12.19 -1.27
C ASP A 140 -1.90 12.67 -2.61
N ALA A 141 -2.80 12.93 -3.56
CA ALA A 141 -2.40 13.28 -4.93
C ALA A 141 -1.72 14.66 -5.01
N ASP A 142 -1.97 15.56 -4.07
CA ASP A 142 -1.42 16.91 -4.08
C ASP A 142 0.01 16.87 -3.51
N GLU A 143 0.19 16.18 -2.39
CA GLU A 143 1.51 15.92 -1.79
C GLU A 143 2.43 15.15 -2.75
N ARG A 144 1.90 14.15 -3.47
CA ARG A 144 2.65 13.42 -4.50
C ARG A 144 3.09 14.33 -5.65
N ARG A 145 2.24 15.28 -6.05
CA ARG A 145 2.57 16.27 -7.09
C ARG A 145 3.61 17.27 -6.60
N GLU A 146 3.51 17.71 -5.36
CA GLU A 146 4.48 18.63 -4.74
C GLU A 146 5.86 17.98 -4.62
N LEU A 147 5.91 16.75 -4.11
CA LEU A 147 7.17 15.99 -4.03
C LEU A 147 7.76 15.70 -5.41
N ALA A 148 6.93 15.43 -6.42
CA ALA A 148 7.38 15.24 -7.79
C ALA A 148 7.96 16.53 -8.40
N ARG A 149 7.31 17.68 -8.20
CA ARG A 149 7.82 18.99 -8.65
C ARG A 149 9.14 19.34 -7.98
N LEU A 150 9.24 19.15 -6.66
CA LEU A 150 10.49 19.38 -5.94
C LEU A 150 11.62 18.48 -6.46
N ALA A 151 11.31 17.22 -6.80
CA ALA A 151 12.28 16.33 -7.41
C ALA A 151 12.75 16.83 -8.79
N GLU A 152 11.83 17.34 -9.61
CA GLU A 152 12.16 17.93 -10.92
C GLU A 152 13.04 19.18 -10.77
N ASP A 153 12.68 20.08 -9.85
CA ASP A 153 13.42 21.32 -9.58
C ASP A 153 14.84 21.05 -9.07
N LEU A 154 15.02 19.98 -8.28
CA LEU A 154 16.32 19.52 -7.81
C LEU A 154 17.10 18.73 -8.87
N GLY A 155 16.48 18.38 -10.00
CA GLY A 155 17.10 17.55 -11.04
C GLY A 155 17.30 16.09 -10.63
N LEU A 156 16.45 15.57 -9.74
CA LEU A 156 16.53 14.20 -9.24
C LEU A 156 16.05 13.20 -10.29
N SER A 157 16.93 12.27 -10.65
CA SER A 157 16.54 11.11 -11.45
C SER A 157 15.63 10.16 -10.65
N GLU A 158 14.85 9.33 -11.36
CA GLU A 158 14.04 8.27 -10.76
C GLU A 158 14.88 7.36 -9.84
N TYR A 159 16.11 7.04 -10.26
CA TYR A 159 17.06 6.28 -9.44
C TYR A 159 17.39 6.99 -8.12
N SER A 160 17.65 8.30 -8.16
CA SER A 160 17.98 9.09 -6.95
C SER A 160 16.79 9.19 -6.01
N ARG A 161 15.57 9.34 -6.56
CA ARG A 161 14.32 9.33 -5.78
C ARG A 161 14.09 7.99 -5.09
N LEU A 162 14.21 6.87 -5.82
CA LEU A 162 14.04 5.53 -5.26
C LEU A 162 15.09 5.25 -4.18
N ARG A 163 16.33 5.71 -4.40
CA ARG A 163 17.39 5.62 -3.40
C ARG A 163 17.05 6.41 -2.14
N ALA A 164 16.59 7.66 -2.28
CA ALA A 164 16.17 8.50 -1.16
C ALA A 164 15.01 7.86 -0.37
N HIS A 165 13.99 7.30 -1.04
CA HIS A 165 12.90 6.56 -0.37
C HIS A 165 13.42 5.37 0.45
N LYS A 166 14.36 4.58 -0.12
CA LYS A 166 14.94 3.43 0.56
C LYS A 166 15.79 3.84 1.76
N GLU A 167 16.62 4.87 1.61
CA GLU A 167 17.47 5.39 2.69
C GLU A 167 16.61 5.98 3.81
N PHE A 168 15.56 6.72 3.48
CA PHE A 168 14.58 7.23 4.44
C PHE A 168 13.90 6.09 5.22
N LEU A 169 13.35 5.07 4.54
CA LEU A 169 12.73 3.92 5.21
C LEU A 169 13.74 3.16 6.09
N ASN A 170 14.98 2.99 5.63
CA ASN A 170 16.03 2.34 6.41
C ASN A 170 16.37 3.10 7.69
N GLY A 171 16.38 4.44 7.64
CA GLY A 171 16.55 5.29 8.81
C GLY A 171 15.43 5.08 9.84
N LEU A 172 14.17 5.01 9.39
CA LEU A 172 13.04 4.72 10.27
C LEU A 172 13.12 3.32 10.90
N ILE A 173 13.55 2.32 10.12
CA ILE A 173 13.81 0.97 10.64
C ILE A 173 14.90 1.03 11.71
N GLU A 174 15.99 1.77 11.49
CA GLU A 174 17.07 1.91 12.47
C GLU A 174 16.60 2.57 13.77
N ALA A 175 15.72 3.58 13.68
CA ALA A 175 15.05 4.17 14.85
C ALA A 175 14.31 3.11 15.67
N ALA A 176 13.46 2.32 15.00
CA ALA A 176 12.63 1.32 15.64
C ALA A 176 13.45 0.15 16.21
N LEU A 177 14.73 0.03 15.84
CA LEU A 177 15.62 -1.00 16.36
C LEU A 177 16.48 -0.52 17.54
N ASP A 178 16.41 0.77 17.91
CA ASP A 178 17.33 1.39 18.87
C ASP A 178 17.17 0.83 20.29
N ASP A 179 15.94 0.50 20.70
CA ASP A 179 15.65 -0.12 22.00
C ASP A 179 15.72 -1.66 21.99
N GLY A 180 15.99 -2.26 20.83
CA GLY A 180 16.06 -3.70 20.63
C GLY A 180 14.71 -4.42 20.66
N VAL A 181 13.58 -3.72 20.58
CA VAL A 181 12.24 -4.31 20.55
C VAL A 181 11.38 -3.57 19.53
N VAL A 182 10.78 -4.29 18.58
CA VAL A 182 9.84 -3.67 17.63
C VAL A 182 8.41 -4.07 18.00
N THR A 183 7.59 -3.07 18.33
CA THR A 183 6.17 -3.27 18.62
C THR A 183 5.37 -3.56 17.35
N ASP A 184 4.16 -4.11 17.51
CA ASP A 184 3.26 -4.32 16.37
C ASP A 184 2.82 -3.00 15.72
N GLU A 185 2.66 -1.94 16.52
CA GLU A 185 2.32 -0.60 16.02
C GLU A 185 3.47 -0.02 15.16
N GLU A 186 4.71 -0.06 15.64
CA GLU A 186 5.87 0.40 14.86
C GLU A 186 6.07 -0.41 13.58
N PHE A 187 5.90 -1.73 13.66
CA PHE A 187 5.96 -2.58 12.48
C PHE A 187 4.89 -2.22 11.46
N ASP A 188 3.65 -2.00 11.91
CA ASP A 188 2.53 -1.62 11.04
C ASP A 188 2.76 -0.25 10.41
N GLN A 189 3.28 0.73 11.17
CA GLN A 189 3.67 2.05 10.67
C GLN A 189 4.77 1.95 9.60
N LEU A 190 5.85 1.20 9.85
CA LEU A 190 6.92 0.98 8.87
C LEU A 190 6.41 0.30 7.59
N CYS A 191 5.53 -0.69 7.71
CA CYS A 191 4.91 -1.34 6.55
C CYS A 191 4.01 -0.39 5.75
N ARG A 192 3.27 0.50 6.42
CA ARG A 192 2.44 1.53 5.79
C ARG A 192 3.30 2.54 5.05
N ILE A 193 4.37 3.03 5.66
CA ILE A 193 5.32 3.96 5.02
C ILE A 193 5.96 3.28 3.80
N ALA A 194 6.42 2.03 3.91
CA ALA A 194 6.94 1.28 2.77
C ALA A 194 5.93 1.23 1.60
N ALA A 195 4.65 0.99 1.90
CA ALA A 195 3.60 0.98 0.88
C ALA A 195 3.32 2.37 0.27
N LEU A 196 3.34 3.44 1.07
CA LEU A 196 3.19 4.82 0.58
C LEU A 196 4.32 5.22 -0.37
N LEU A 197 5.54 4.78 -0.06
CA LEU A 197 6.77 5.00 -0.83
C LEU A 197 6.97 4.01 -1.99
N GLU A 198 6.03 3.09 -2.19
CA GLU A 198 6.05 2.06 -3.24
C GLU A 198 7.26 1.10 -3.15
N LEU A 199 7.69 0.82 -1.92
CA LEU A 199 8.75 -0.12 -1.59
C LEU A 199 8.19 -1.49 -1.19
N ASP A 200 9.01 -2.54 -1.36
CA ASP A 200 8.66 -3.89 -0.94
C ASP A 200 8.66 -4.01 0.60
N ASP A 201 7.58 -4.53 1.18
CA ASP A 201 7.44 -4.76 2.62
C ASP A 201 8.43 -5.82 3.16
N ALA A 202 9.03 -6.61 2.26
CA ALA A 202 10.12 -7.52 2.59
C ALA A 202 11.31 -6.79 3.26
N VAL A 203 11.58 -5.53 2.89
CA VAL A 203 12.67 -4.73 3.47
C VAL A 203 12.46 -4.49 4.96
N VAL A 204 11.22 -4.17 5.36
CA VAL A 204 10.84 -3.97 6.76
C VAL A 204 10.96 -5.29 7.52
N SER A 205 10.25 -6.33 7.06
CA SER A 205 10.18 -7.61 7.77
C SER A 205 11.53 -8.32 7.91
N ALA A 206 12.42 -8.20 6.92
CA ALA A 206 13.75 -8.81 7.01
C ALA A 206 14.60 -8.24 8.15
N ARG A 207 14.46 -6.93 8.46
CA ARG A 207 15.23 -6.26 9.49
C ARG A 207 14.56 -6.28 10.87
N THR A 208 13.23 -6.23 10.92
CA THR A 208 12.50 -6.09 12.20
C THR A 208 12.05 -7.41 12.81
N ASN A 209 11.85 -8.47 12.03
CA ASN A 209 11.37 -9.76 12.55
C ASN A 209 12.17 -10.31 13.75
N PRO A 210 13.52 -10.25 13.80
CA PRO A 210 14.28 -10.70 14.96
C PRO A 210 13.94 -9.98 16.26
N TYR A 211 13.48 -8.73 16.16
CA TYR A 211 13.16 -7.84 17.27
C TYR A 211 11.66 -7.84 17.62
N ARG A 212 10.86 -8.63 16.89
CA ARG A 212 9.42 -8.84 17.11
C ARG A 212 9.12 -10.20 17.75
N VAL A 213 10.17 -10.95 18.11
CA VAL A 213 10.01 -12.28 18.69
C VAL A 213 9.49 -12.14 20.12
N MET A 214 8.31 -12.71 20.37
CA MET A 214 7.74 -12.84 21.71
C MET A 214 7.98 -14.25 22.23
N THR A 215 8.50 -14.37 23.45
CA THR A 215 8.63 -15.65 24.14
C THR A 215 7.39 -15.89 25.01
N GLU A 216 6.71 -17.01 24.79
CA GLU A 216 5.52 -17.42 25.53
C GLU A 216 5.60 -18.89 25.93
N THR A 217 4.70 -19.32 26.81
CA THR A 217 4.57 -20.73 27.22
C THR A 217 3.35 -21.36 26.58
N LEU A 218 3.50 -22.58 26.04
CA LEU A 218 2.47 -23.32 25.33
C LEU A 218 2.26 -24.70 25.96
N GLU A 219 1.00 -25.09 26.16
CA GLU A 219 0.64 -26.43 26.63
C GLU A 219 0.51 -27.41 25.44
N LEU A 220 1.22 -28.53 25.51
CA LEU A 220 1.14 -29.61 24.51
C LEU A 220 -0.15 -30.43 24.71
N ARG A 221 -1.09 -30.29 23.78
CA ARG A 221 -2.41 -30.95 23.83
C ARG A 221 -2.47 -32.14 22.89
N SER A 222 -3.19 -33.19 23.30
CA SER A 222 -3.48 -34.34 22.44
C SER A 222 -4.15 -33.88 21.13
N GLY A 223 -3.70 -34.42 19.99
CA GLY A 223 -4.15 -34.05 18.64
C GLY A 223 -3.48 -32.79 18.07
N MET A 224 -2.56 -32.15 18.80
CA MET A 224 -1.88 -30.95 18.30
C MET A 224 -0.95 -31.28 17.13
N GLN A 225 -1.04 -30.47 16.06
CA GLN A 225 -0.28 -30.68 14.82
C GLN A 225 1.11 -30.05 14.91
N VAL A 226 2.16 -30.86 14.84
CA VAL A 226 3.55 -30.44 15.06
C VAL A 226 4.40 -30.72 13.83
N CYS A 227 5.18 -29.74 13.38
CA CYS A 227 6.12 -29.91 12.28
C CYS A 227 7.56 -29.85 12.80
N PHE A 228 8.47 -30.65 12.23
CA PHE A 228 9.89 -30.63 12.59
C PHE A 228 10.75 -30.05 11.46
N THR A 229 11.79 -29.29 11.83
CA THR A 229 12.77 -28.73 10.88
C THR A 229 14.19 -28.66 11.46
N GLY A 230 15.20 -28.74 10.59
CA GLY A 230 16.61 -28.78 10.96
C GLY A 230 17.12 -30.19 11.32
N ALA A 231 18.42 -30.28 11.55
CA ALA A 231 19.10 -31.49 12.04
C ALA A 231 19.07 -31.46 13.59
N ALA A 232 18.29 -32.37 14.17
CA ALA A 232 18.08 -32.41 15.62
C ALA A 232 19.22 -33.13 16.33
N GLN A 233 19.42 -32.79 17.60
CA GLN A 233 20.35 -33.47 18.49
C GLN A 233 19.66 -33.75 19.83
N TRP A 234 20.04 -34.85 20.44
CA TRP A 234 19.74 -35.14 21.83
C TRP A 234 20.46 -34.15 22.76
N PRO A 235 19.98 -33.96 24.01
CA PRO A 235 20.69 -33.14 25.01
C PRO A 235 22.14 -33.58 25.29
N ASN A 236 22.49 -34.82 24.95
CA ASN A 236 23.85 -35.36 25.06
C ASN A 236 24.72 -35.14 23.81
N GLY A 237 24.24 -34.38 22.82
CA GLY A 237 24.95 -34.04 21.58
C GLY A 237 24.91 -35.10 20.48
N LYS A 238 24.25 -36.26 20.69
CA LYS A 238 24.10 -37.27 19.63
C LYS A 238 23.06 -36.81 18.59
N PRO A 239 23.25 -37.13 17.29
CA PRO A 239 22.24 -36.92 16.27
C PRO A 239 20.91 -37.57 16.65
N LEU A 240 19.82 -36.88 16.37
CA LEU A 240 18.46 -37.34 16.56
C LEU A 240 17.75 -37.30 15.21
N GLU A 241 17.34 -38.46 14.72
CA GLU A 241 16.68 -38.57 13.42
C GLU A 241 15.25 -38.04 13.47
N ARG A 242 14.75 -37.58 12.33
CA ARG A 242 13.38 -37.03 12.24
C ARG A 242 12.33 -38.07 12.62
N GLU A 243 12.49 -39.31 12.19
CA GLU A 243 11.56 -40.40 12.49
C GLU A 243 11.43 -40.64 14.01
N GLU A 244 12.54 -40.57 14.75
CA GLU A 244 12.54 -40.70 16.20
C GLU A 244 11.78 -39.56 16.90
N LEU A 245 11.89 -38.32 16.39
CA LEU A 245 11.13 -37.17 16.89
C LEU A 245 9.63 -37.35 16.65
N GLU A 246 9.25 -37.77 15.44
CA GLU A 246 7.86 -37.99 15.07
C GLU A 246 7.23 -39.13 15.88
N ASP A 247 7.96 -40.23 16.09
CA ASP A 247 7.51 -41.33 16.93
C ASP A 247 7.31 -40.90 18.37
N ARG A 248 8.20 -40.05 18.90
CA ARG A 248 8.03 -39.51 20.25
C ARG A 248 6.79 -38.62 20.31
N ALA A 249 6.60 -37.73 19.34
CA ALA A 249 5.39 -36.91 19.25
C ALA A 249 4.12 -37.79 19.23
N ARG A 250 4.08 -38.84 18.41
CA ARG A 250 2.95 -39.81 18.35
C ARG A 250 2.70 -40.51 19.68
N ARG A 251 3.74 -40.94 20.41
CA ARG A 251 3.61 -41.54 21.76
C ARG A 251 2.96 -40.59 22.77
N HIS A 252 3.19 -39.29 22.62
CA HIS A 252 2.56 -38.25 23.43
C HIS A 252 1.24 -37.72 22.82
N ARG A 253 0.65 -38.46 21.86
CA ARG A 253 -0.61 -38.15 21.19
C ARG A 253 -0.60 -36.83 20.40
N LEU A 254 0.57 -36.39 19.94
CA LEU A 254 0.71 -35.28 19.00
C LEU A 254 0.67 -35.82 17.57
N GLU A 255 0.36 -34.96 16.61
CA GLU A 255 0.23 -35.31 15.19
C GLU A 255 1.36 -34.68 14.36
N PRO A 256 2.40 -35.44 13.98
CA PRO A 256 3.43 -34.94 13.09
C PRO A 256 2.89 -34.57 11.71
N VAL A 257 3.34 -33.43 11.17
CA VAL A 257 3.00 -32.97 9.82
C VAL A 257 4.25 -32.58 9.03
N ASP A 258 4.20 -32.80 7.71
CA ASP A 258 5.35 -32.56 6.83
C ASP A 258 5.52 -31.09 6.42
N SER A 259 4.46 -30.30 6.49
CA SER A 259 4.43 -28.92 5.99
C SER A 259 3.81 -27.93 6.97
N VAL A 260 4.37 -26.72 6.97
CA VAL A 260 3.88 -25.60 7.78
C VAL A 260 2.90 -24.79 6.94
N THR A 261 1.61 -24.92 7.24
CA THR A 261 0.54 -24.08 6.68
C THR A 261 -0.38 -23.61 7.80
N ARG A 262 -1.12 -22.51 7.56
CA ARG A 262 -2.05 -21.94 8.56
C ARG A 262 -3.09 -22.93 9.10
N LYS A 263 -3.47 -23.96 8.32
CA LYS A 263 -4.51 -24.93 8.70
C LYS A 263 -3.98 -26.25 9.23
N ASN A 264 -2.72 -26.57 8.95
CA ASN A 264 -2.15 -27.91 9.13
C ASN A 264 -1.06 -27.97 10.20
N CYS A 265 -0.64 -26.84 10.76
CA CYS A 265 0.46 -26.81 11.72
C CYS A 265 0.15 -25.80 12.82
N GLN A 266 0.28 -26.26 14.06
CA GLN A 266 0.02 -25.47 15.27
C GLN A 266 1.30 -25.19 16.05
N LEU A 267 2.35 -25.99 15.86
CA LEU A 267 3.67 -25.82 16.47
C LEU A 267 4.76 -26.23 15.47
N LEU A 268 5.79 -25.40 15.33
CA LEU A 268 7.03 -25.78 14.66
C LEU A 268 8.11 -26.08 15.70
N VAL A 269 8.73 -27.24 15.62
CA VAL A 269 9.90 -27.58 16.43
C VAL A 269 11.13 -27.51 15.52
N ALA A 270 12.07 -26.64 15.87
CA ALA A 270 13.25 -26.36 15.08
C ALA A 270 14.52 -26.69 15.87
N ALA A 271 15.55 -27.22 15.19
CA ALA A 271 16.87 -27.38 15.79
C ALA A 271 17.45 -26.03 16.27
N ASP A 272 17.22 -24.98 15.48
CA ASP A 272 17.49 -23.58 15.83
C ASP A 272 16.20 -22.76 15.65
N PRO A 273 15.61 -22.21 16.73
CA PRO A 273 14.44 -21.35 16.65
C PRO A 273 14.62 -20.09 15.79
N ALA A 274 15.85 -19.63 15.58
CA ALA A 274 16.18 -18.47 14.73
C ALA A 274 16.38 -18.82 13.25
N SER A 275 16.19 -20.10 12.86
CA SER A 275 16.39 -20.58 11.50
C SER A 275 15.54 -19.82 10.45
N LEU A 276 16.11 -19.59 9.26
CA LEU A 276 15.44 -19.00 8.09
C LEU A 276 15.01 -20.03 7.04
N SER A 277 14.78 -21.29 7.44
CA SER A 277 14.27 -22.33 6.54
C SER A 277 12.90 -21.99 5.95
N GLY A 278 12.49 -22.62 4.85
CA GLY A 278 11.15 -22.40 4.27
C GLY A 278 10.00 -22.69 5.26
N LYS A 279 10.18 -23.68 6.15
CA LYS A 279 9.22 -24.00 7.21
C LYS A 279 9.19 -22.91 8.29
N ALA A 280 10.35 -22.39 8.70
CA ALA A 280 10.45 -21.30 9.66
C ALA A 280 9.86 -19.98 9.11
N LYS A 281 10.15 -19.63 7.85
CA LYS A 281 9.53 -18.50 7.15
C LYS A 281 8.00 -18.63 7.10
N ASN A 282 7.47 -19.82 6.85
CA ASN A 282 6.02 -20.06 6.90
C ASN A 282 5.46 -19.94 8.31
N ALA A 283 6.17 -20.44 9.33
CA ALA A 283 5.74 -20.31 10.73
C ALA A 283 5.63 -18.83 11.12
N GLN A 284 6.66 -18.02 10.83
CA GLN A 284 6.65 -16.58 11.03
C GLN A 284 5.49 -15.90 10.27
N LYS A 285 5.30 -16.23 8.98
CA LYS A 285 4.22 -15.68 8.15
C LYS A 285 2.83 -15.94 8.72
N PHE A 286 2.60 -17.13 9.29
CA PHE A 286 1.30 -17.52 9.83
C PHE A 286 1.13 -17.22 11.32
N GLY A 287 2.19 -16.76 11.99
CA GLY A 287 2.22 -16.57 13.43
C GLY A 287 2.12 -17.88 14.21
N ILE A 288 2.73 -18.95 13.69
CA ILE A 288 2.82 -20.27 14.34
C ILE A 288 4.00 -20.24 15.31
N PRO A 289 3.81 -20.67 16.57
CA PRO A 289 4.88 -20.72 17.57
C PRO A 289 6.00 -21.69 17.17
N VAL A 290 7.24 -21.33 17.51
CA VAL A 290 8.46 -22.08 17.21
C VAL A 290 9.16 -22.46 18.52
N ALA A 291 9.35 -23.75 18.77
CA ALA A 291 10.11 -24.26 19.91
C ALA A 291 11.47 -24.79 19.47
N SER A 292 12.44 -24.82 20.39
CA SER A 292 13.66 -25.60 20.17
C SER A 292 13.36 -27.10 20.32
N VAL A 293 14.16 -27.95 19.67
CA VAL A 293 14.11 -29.41 19.89
C VAL A 293 14.34 -29.76 21.35
N ALA A 294 15.28 -29.07 22.02
CA ALA A 294 15.62 -29.35 23.42
C ALA A 294 14.43 -29.09 24.35
N ASP A 295 13.77 -27.93 24.19
CA ASP A 295 12.59 -27.56 25.00
C ASP A 295 11.42 -28.51 24.71
N PHE A 296 11.21 -28.87 23.45
CA PHE A 296 10.19 -29.84 23.06
C PHE A 296 10.41 -31.19 23.76
N LEU A 297 11.64 -31.72 23.72
CA LEU A 297 11.99 -32.98 24.37
C LEU A 297 11.81 -32.91 25.90
N ALA A 298 12.17 -31.79 26.52
CA ALA A 298 11.96 -31.59 27.96
C ALA A 298 10.46 -31.58 28.31
N ALA A 299 9.65 -30.83 27.55
CA ALA A 299 8.21 -30.71 27.77
C ALA A 299 7.47 -32.03 27.60
N VAL A 300 7.75 -32.81 26.54
CA VAL A 300 7.09 -34.11 26.35
C VAL A 300 7.46 -35.12 27.43
N ASN A 301 8.69 -35.07 27.96
CA ASN A 301 9.16 -36.00 28.99
C ASN A 301 8.62 -35.69 30.38
N THR A 302 8.47 -34.41 30.71
CA THR A 302 8.10 -33.96 32.06
C THR A 302 6.63 -33.56 32.17
N GLY A 303 5.95 -33.34 31.05
CA GLY A 303 4.61 -32.75 31.01
C GLY A 303 4.61 -31.25 31.34
N SER A 304 5.77 -30.59 31.34
CA SER A 304 5.86 -29.15 31.59
C SER A 304 5.32 -28.31 30.43
N LEU A 305 5.03 -27.04 30.70
CA LEU A 305 4.77 -26.06 29.65
C LEU A 305 5.99 -25.92 28.74
N LEU A 306 5.74 -25.76 27.44
CA LEU A 306 6.78 -25.60 26.42
C LEU A 306 7.07 -24.12 26.18
N THR A 307 8.33 -23.72 26.29
CA THR A 307 8.77 -22.38 25.88
C THR A 307 8.78 -22.29 24.35
N VAL A 308 8.11 -21.28 23.80
CA VAL A 308 8.02 -21.04 22.36
C VAL A 308 8.28 -19.58 22.01
N ASN A 309 8.82 -19.37 20.84
CA ASN A 309 9.02 -18.07 20.22
C ASN A 309 7.98 -17.85 19.13
N ARG A 310 7.34 -16.68 19.12
CA ARG A 310 6.30 -16.34 18.14
C ARG A 310 6.55 -14.95 17.59
N ILE A 311 6.43 -14.82 16.28
CA ILE A 311 6.36 -13.52 15.61
C ILE A 311 4.89 -13.28 15.27
N PRO A 312 4.30 -12.13 15.66
CA PRO A 312 2.93 -11.80 15.29
C PRO A 312 2.76 -11.82 13.76
N PRO A 313 1.65 -12.42 13.25
CA PRO A 313 1.47 -12.55 11.81
C PRO A 313 1.39 -11.17 11.16
N LYS A 314 2.16 -10.97 10.07
CA LYS A 314 2.11 -9.70 9.36
C LYS A 314 0.80 -9.54 8.57
N GLY A 315 0.16 -8.38 8.71
CA GLY A 315 -0.81 -7.92 7.75
C GLY A 315 -0.15 -7.42 6.46
N VAL A 316 -0.95 -6.91 5.54
CA VAL A 316 -0.50 -6.32 4.28
C VAL A 316 -0.92 -4.86 4.27
N ALA A 317 0.06 -3.95 4.24
CA ALA A 317 -0.21 -2.54 4.06
C ALA A 317 -0.89 -2.26 2.72
N GLN A 318 -1.90 -1.41 2.74
CA GLN A 318 -2.67 -0.95 1.60
C GLN A 318 -2.72 0.58 1.63
N VAL A 319 -2.76 1.22 0.46
CA VAL A 319 -2.89 2.67 0.31
C VAL A 319 -4.13 2.96 -0.51
N CYS A 320 -5.03 3.81 -0.03
CA CYS A 320 -6.25 4.14 -0.73
C CYS A 320 -5.93 4.80 -2.07
N SER A 321 -6.45 4.25 -3.16
CA SER A 321 -6.27 4.85 -4.49
C SER A 321 -7.00 6.18 -4.70
N ALA A 322 -7.92 6.55 -3.81
CA ALA A 322 -8.69 7.78 -3.90
C ALA A 322 -8.11 8.93 -3.06
N CYS A 323 -7.70 8.66 -1.82
CA CYS A 323 -7.27 9.71 -0.88
C CYS A 323 -5.85 9.52 -0.31
N GLY A 324 -5.14 8.46 -0.67
CA GLY A 324 -3.79 8.19 -0.16
C GLY A 324 -3.72 7.65 1.27
N HIS A 325 -4.84 7.50 1.99
CA HIS A 325 -4.84 6.95 3.35
C HIS A 325 -4.36 5.50 3.37
N SER A 326 -3.41 5.17 4.24
CA SER A 326 -2.89 3.79 4.38
C SER A 326 -3.46 3.04 5.59
N TRP A 327 -3.57 1.72 5.48
CA TRP A 327 -3.99 0.83 6.57
C TRP A 327 -3.43 -0.58 6.40
N ILE A 328 -3.49 -1.40 7.45
CA ILE A 328 -3.12 -2.81 7.41
C ILE A 328 -4.36 -3.68 7.12
N ALA A 329 -4.24 -4.59 6.16
CA ALA A 329 -5.30 -5.51 5.76
C ALA A 329 -4.84 -6.97 5.76
N ALA A 330 -5.76 -7.92 5.96
CA ALA A 330 -5.42 -9.34 5.89
C ALA A 330 -4.99 -9.83 4.49
N ARG A 331 -5.37 -9.12 3.42
CA ARG A 331 -5.09 -9.48 2.02
C ARG A 331 -4.91 -8.23 1.15
N ARG A 332 -4.01 -8.32 0.17
CA ARG A 332 -3.80 -7.30 -0.87
C ARG A 332 -5.03 -7.21 -1.79
N LYS A 333 -5.48 -5.99 -2.10
CA LYS A 333 -6.48 -5.70 -3.14
C LYS A 333 -5.79 -4.96 -4.28
N SER A 334 -6.28 -5.12 -5.52
CA SER A 334 -5.70 -4.44 -6.69
C SER A 334 -6.05 -2.96 -6.77
N ASN A 335 -7.24 -2.57 -6.29
CA ASN A 335 -7.67 -1.17 -6.20
C ASN A 335 -8.28 -0.91 -4.80
N PRO A 336 -7.43 -0.82 -3.76
CA PRO A 336 -7.89 -0.64 -2.39
C PRO A 336 -8.50 0.76 -2.20
N VAL A 337 -9.69 0.80 -1.61
CA VAL A 337 -10.40 2.03 -1.23
C VAL A 337 -10.71 1.95 0.26
N CYS A 338 -10.38 2.99 1.02
CA CYS A 338 -10.64 3.06 2.45
C CYS A 338 -12.15 3.14 2.75
N GLU A 339 -12.53 2.95 4.00
CA GLU A 339 -13.93 2.94 4.43
C GLU A 339 -14.62 4.29 4.18
N GLU A 340 -13.96 5.41 4.50
CA GLU A 340 -14.49 6.75 4.28
C GLU A 340 -14.74 7.07 2.80
N CYS A 341 -13.77 6.80 1.92
CA CYS A 341 -13.96 6.99 0.48
C CYS A 341 -15.05 6.07 -0.09
N ARG A 342 -15.22 4.88 0.49
CA ARG A 342 -16.30 3.97 0.11
C ARG A 342 -17.66 4.48 0.57
N ALA A 343 -17.75 5.05 1.77
CA ALA A 343 -18.98 5.65 2.30
C ALA A 343 -19.38 6.91 1.52
N ASN A 344 -18.39 7.71 1.10
CA ASN A 344 -18.59 8.92 0.31
C ASN A 344 -18.75 8.65 -1.20
N ALA A 345 -18.51 7.41 -1.65
CA ALA A 345 -18.80 7.04 -3.02
C ALA A 345 -20.31 7.11 -3.25
N LYS A 346 -20.75 8.06 -4.08
CA LYS A 346 -22.16 8.13 -4.51
C LYS A 346 -22.59 6.75 -4.98
N GLN A 347 -23.73 6.26 -4.47
CA GLN A 347 -24.39 5.11 -5.08
C GLN A 347 -24.54 5.41 -6.57
N PRO A 348 -24.24 4.45 -7.46
CA PRO A 348 -24.40 4.68 -8.89
C PRO A 348 -25.83 5.13 -9.15
N THR A 349 -25.99 6.37 -9.61
CA THR A 349 -27.28 6.91 -10.05
C THR A 349 -27.61 6.28 -11.39
N GLY A 350 -28.25 5.12 -11.34
CA GLY A 350 -28.70 4.38 -12.51
C GLY A 350 -29.04 2.92 -12.17
N PRO A 351 -29.81 2.22 -13.01
CA PRO A 351 -30.02 0.79 -12.85
C PRO A 351 -28.65 0.09 -12.80
N ASN A 352 -28.45 -0.83 -11.85
CA ASN A 352 -27.23 -1.64 -11.74
C ASN A 352 -27.20 -2.74 -12.82
N ASP A 353 -27.52 -2.35 -14.06
CA ASP A 353 -27.66 -3.20 -15.23
C ASP A 353 -26.42 -3.15 -16.15
N GLY A 354 -25.41 -2.35 -15.75
CA GLY A 354 -24.14 -2.21 -16.45
C GLY A 354 -24.18 -1.25 -17.65
N ARG A 355 -25.26 -0.49 -17.87
CA ARG A 355 -25.33 0.57 -18.89
C ARG A 355 -24.86 1.91 -18.33
N ASN A 356 -23.54 2.10 -18.24
CA ASN A 356 -22.96 3.44 -18.13
C ASN A 356 -22.31 3.83 -19.48
N ALA A 357 -22.13 5.12 -19.74
CA ALA A 357 -21.66 5.62 -21.03
C ALA A 357 -20.34 4.96 -21.48
N THR A 358 -19.39 4.79 -20.56
CA THR A 358 -18.11 4.12 -20.80
C THR A 358 -18.28 2.64 -21.18
N ASN A 359 -19.18 1.91 -20.50
CA ASN A 359 -19.46 0.51 -20.81
C ASN A 359 -20.15 0.37 -22.17
N ILE A 360 -21.01 1.33 -22.56
CA ILE A 360 -21.67 1.34 -23.87
C ILE A 360 -20.62 1.52 -24.98
N GLU A 361 -19.69 2.46 -24.81
CA GLU A 361 -18.61 2.74 -25.75
C GLU A 361 -17.66 1.55 -25.92
N VAL A 362 -17.14 0.99 -24.81
CA VAL A 362 -16.27 -0.20 -24.81
C VAL A 362 -16.96 -1.42 -25.45
N ARG A 363 -18.29 -1.56 -25.27
CA ARG A 363 -19.08 -2.62 -25.92
C ARG A 363 -19.22 -2.38 -27.42
N GLY A 364 -19.49 -1.14 -27.83
CA GLY A 364 -19.57 -0.73 -29.23
C GLY A 364 -18.27 -1.05 -29.98
N GLU A 365 -17.12 -0.68 -29.41
CA GLU A 365 -15.80 -1.02 -29.96
C GLU A 365 -15.60 -2.52 -30.11
N ARG A 366 -16.01 -3.31 -29.11
CA ARG A 366 -15.88 -4.77 -29.18
C ARG A 366 -16.75 -5.38 -30.28
N LEU A 367 -17.98 -4.90 -30.45
CA LEU A 367 -18.88 -5.36 -31.51
C LEU A 367 -18.36 -5.02 -32.90
N GLU A 368 -17.76 -3.84 -33.06
CA GLU A 368 -17.07 -3.45 -34.28
C GLU A 368 -15.89 -4.39 -34.57
N ARG A 369 -15.05 -4.67 -33.58
CA ARG A 369 -13.94 -5.65 -33.72
C ARG A 369 -14.44 -7.06 -34.06
N CYS A 370 -15.55 -7.51 -33.48
CA CYS A 370 -16.18 -8.80 -33.84
C CYS A 370 -16.61 -8.82 -35.31
N ARG A 371 -17.28 -7.75 -35.80
CA ARG A 371 -17.74 -7.65 -37.20
C ARG A 371 -16.55 -7.62 -38.17
N GLN A 372 -15.57 -6.76 -37.91
CA GLN A 372 -14.36 -6.66 -38.73
C GLN A 372 -13.55 -7.97 -38.76
N ALA A 373 -13.44 -8.67 -37.63
CA ALA A 373 -12.77 -9.98 -37.60
C ALA A 373 -13.48 -11.02 -38.49
N VAL A 374 -14.82 -11.05 -38.46
CA VAL A 374 -15.60 -11.97 -39.31
C VAL A 374 -15.47 -11.60 -40.79
N GLU A 375 -15.47 -10.32 -41.13
CA GLU A 375 -15.29 -9.85 -42.50
C GLU A 375 -13.89 -10.19 -43.05
N LEU A 376 -12.84 -9.93 -42.28
CA LEU A 376 -11.46 -10.30 -42.63
C LEU A 376 -11.32 -11.81 -42.81
N GLN A 377 -11.98 -12.62 -41.96
CA GLN A 377 -11.97 -14.07 -42.13
C GLN A 377 -12.72 -14.51 -43.40
N LYS A 378 -13.83 -13.85 -43.77
CA LYS A 378 -14.55 -14.12 -45.02
C LYS A 378 -13.73 -13.73 -46.25
N SER A 379 -12.90 -12.69 -46.15
CA SER A 379 -11.98 -12.27 -47.23
C SER A 379 -10.70 -13.13 -47.32
N GLY A 380 -10.62 -14.24 -46.57
CA GLY A 380 -9.51 -15.20 -46.65
C GLY A 380 -8.31 -14.90 -45.75
N VAL A 381 -8.38 -13.91 -44.86
CA VAL A 381 -7.29 -13.58 -43.93
C VAL A 381 -7.22 -14.64 -42.83
N SER A 382 -6.01 -15.13 -42.56
CA SER A 382 -5.80 -16.14 -41.51
C SER A 382 -6.04 -15.55 -40.11
N ARG A 383 -6.36 -16.40 -39.12
CA ARG A 383 -6.57 -15.96 -37.73
C ARG A 383 -5.31 -15.30 -37.14
N LYS A 384 -4.13 -15.80 -37.53
CA LYS A 384 -2.83 -15.26 -37.13
C LYS A 384 -2.62 -13.85 -37.67
N ASP A 385 -3.02 -13.60 -38.92
CA ASP A 385 -2.86 -12.28 -39.55
C ASP A 385 -3.90 -11.27 -39.00
N ILE A 386 -5.11 -11.73 -38.66
CA ILE A 386 -6.10 -10.92 -37.94
C ILE A 386 -5.55 -10.53 -36.54
N ALA A 387 -4.90 -11.45 -35.85
CA ALA A 387 -4.29 -11.22 -34.54
C ALA A 387 -3.20 -10.15 -34.59
N ILE A 388 -2.32 -10.22 -35.59
CA ILE A 388 -1.29 -9.21 -35.87
C ILE A 388 -1.94 -7.84 -36.17
N ARG A 389 -2.94 -7.82 -37.04
CA ARG A 389 -3.61 -6.58 -37.48
C ARG A 389 -4.33 -5.86 -36.34
N PHE A 390 -4.86 -6.61 -35.38
CA PHE A 390 -5.56 -6.07 -34.22
C PHE A 390 -4.66 -5.89 -32.98
N GLY A 391 -3.37 -6.24 -33.07
CA GLY A 391 -2.44 -6.15 -31.95
C GLY A 391 -2.83 -7.01 -30.75
N MET A 392 -3.45 -8.17 -30.98
CA MET A 392 -3.97 -9.05 -29.91
C MET A 392 -3.56 -10.52 -30.13
N GLY A 393 -3.68 -11.35 -29.09
CA GLY A 393 -3.34 -12.77 -29.18
C GLY A 393 -4.35 -13.58 -30.01
N GLU A 394 -3.88 -14.69 -30.61
CA GLU A 394 -4.71 -15.55 -31.48
C GLU A 394 -5.94 -16.15 -30.76
N GLU A 395 -5.82 -16.51 -29.48
CA GLU A 395 -6.96 -16.98 -28.67
C GLU A 395 -8.02 -15.88 -28.46
N THR A 396 -7.61 -14.61 -28.44
CA THR A 396 -8.55 -13.47 -28.35
C THR A 396 -9.32 -13.32 -29.66
N VAL A 397 -8.65 -13.46 -30.80
CA VAL A 397 -9.28 -13.44 -32.14
C VAL A 397 -10.26 -14.60 -32.29
N LYS A 398 -9.91 -15.79 -31.83
CA LYS A 398 -10.80 -16.96 -31.84
C LYS A 398 -12.08 -16.69 -31.06
N ALA A 399 -11.99 -16.06 -29.89
CA ALA A 399 -13.16 -15.66 -29.10
C ALA A 399 -14.00 -14.58 -29.82
N LEU A 400 -13.35 -13.57 -30.43
CA LEU A 400 -14.04 -12.53 -31.22
C LEU A 400 -14.79 -13.12 -32.42
N LEU A 401 -14.17 -14.05 -33.15
CA LEU A 401 -14.78 -14.72 -34.30
C LEU A 401 -15.97 -15.60 -33.88
N ARG A 402 -15.85 -16.31 -32.75
CA ARG A 402 -16.94 -17.13 -32.20
C ARG A 402 -18.14 -16.26 -31.83
N ASP A 403 -17.90 -15.13 -31.17
CA ASP A 403 -18.96 -14.19 -30.80
C ASP A 403 -19.53 -13.47 -32.04
N GLY A 404 -18.68 -13.00 -32.95
CA GLY A 404 -19.10 -12.30 -34.17
C GLY A 404 -19.92 -13.17 -35.11
N LYS A 405 -19.58 -14.46 -35.27
CA LYS A 405 -20.38 -15.41 -36.06
C LYS A 405 -21.73 -15.67 -35.42
N PHE A 406 -21.77 -15.81 -34.09
CA PHE A 406 -23.01 -15.97 -33.36
C PHE A 406 -23.91 -14.73 -33.51
N TYR A 407 -23.38 -13.51 -33.39
CA TYR A 407 -24.18 -12.29 -33.58
C TYR A 407 -24.64 -12.08 -35.02
N ALA A 408 -23.91 -12.56 -36.02
CA ALA A 408 -24.30 -12.49 -37.42
C ALA A 408 -25.38 -13.52 -37.81
N ALA A 409 -25.42 -14.67 -37.13
CA ALA A 409 -26.41 -15.73 -37.37
C ALA A 409 -26.76 -16.46 -36.04
N PRO A 410 -27.58 -15.86 -35.16
CA PRO A 410 -27.86 -16.43 -33.84
C PRO A 410 -28.60 -17.77 -33.91
N GLU A 411 -29.42 -17.97 -34.94
CA GLU A 411 -30.17 -19.21 -35.20
C GLU A 411 -29.25 -20.43 -35.47
N ALA A 412 -27.98 -20.21 -35.80
CA ALA A 412 -27.01 -21.29 -35.98
C ALA A 412 -26.57 -21.96 -34.67
N ASP A 413 -26.89 -21.36 -33.51
CA ASP A 413 -26.63 -21.91 -32.17
C ASP A 413 -27.88 -21.74 -31.28
N PRO A 414 -28.87 -22.65 -31.40
CA PRO A 414 -30.15 -22.54 -30.70
C PRO A 414 -30.02 -22.55 -29.17
N GLU A 415 -29.06 -23.30 -28.62
CA GLU A 415 -28.82 -23.36 -27.18
C GLU A 415 -28.33 -22.03 -26.64
N ARG A 416 -27.34 -21.41 -27.31
CA ARG A 416 -26.81 -20.10 -26.92
C ARG A 416 -27.86 -19.00 -27.09
N LEU A 417 -28.65 -19.05 -28.16
CA LEU A 417 -29.77 -18.12 -28.39
C LEU A 417 -30.84 -18.24 -27.30
N GLN A 418 -31.20 -19.45 -26.88
CA GLN A 418 -32.19 -19.64 -25.82
C GLN A 418 -31.69 -19.12 -24.47
N MET A 419 -30.40 -19.27 -24.17
CA MET A 419 -29.80 -18.72 -22.96
C MET A 419 -29.74 -17.18 -22.99
N ALA A 420 -29.47 -16.58 -24.15
CA ALA A 420 -29.56 -15.13 -24.34
C ALA A 420 -31.00 -14.61 -24.14
N LYS A 421 -32.02 -15.32 -24.67
CA LYS A 421 -33.45 -15.00 -24.45
C LYS A 421 -33.83 -15.06 -22.97
N ARG A 422 -33.40 -16.11 -22.25
CA ARG A 422 -33.64 -16.25 -20.80
C ARG A 422 -32.97 -15.13 -20.00
N ALA A 423 -31.73 -14.78 -20.35
CA ALA A 423 -31.03 -13.67 -19.71
C ALA A 423 -31.69 -12.31 -19.98
N ALA A 424 -32.21 -12.08 -21.20
CA ALA A 424 -32.99 -10.89 -21.52
C ALA A 424 -34.28 -10.80 -20.70
N ALA A 425 -35.03 -11.90 -20.58
CA ALA A 425 -36.25 -11.95 -19.78
C ALA A 425 -35.99 -11.73 -18.27
N ALA A 426 -34.95 -12.39 -17.72
CA ALA A 426 -34.54 -12.19 -16.33
C ALA A 426 -34.12 -10.73 -16.07
N ARG A 427 -33.47 -10.10 -17.05
CA ARG A 427 -33.10 -8.69 -16.94
C ARG A 427 -34.31 -7.76 -16.97
N LEU A 428 -35.32 -8.05 -17.82
CA LEU A 428 -36.58 -7.29 -17.85
C LEU A 428 -37.38 -7.41 -16.55
N SER A 429 -37.29 -8.55 -15.86
CA SER A 429 -37.91 -8.72 -14.54
C SER A 429 -37.11 -8.11 -13.37
N GLY A 430 -36.02 -7.39 -13.66
CA GLY A 430 -35.19 -6.74 -12.65
C GLY A 430 -34.21 -7.66 -11.92
N MET A 431 -34.04 -8.90 -12.38
CA MET A 431 -33.09 -9.85 -11.79
C MET A 431 -31.64 -9.42 -12.06
N THR A 432 -30.80 -9.54 -11.03
CA THR A 432 -29.37 -9.31 -11.18
C THR A 432 -28.69 -10.49 -11.89
N ARG A 433 -27.59 -10.22 -12.59
CA ARG A 433 -26.76 -11.26 -13.23
C ARG A 433 -26.32 -12.36 -12.26
N ALA A 434 -26.03 -12.00 -11.01
CA ALA A 434 -25.63 -12.96 -9.98
C ALA A 434 -26.78 -13.90 -9.62
N ALA A 435 -27.97 -13.35 -9.38
CA ALA A 435 -29.17 -14.14 -9.10
C ALA A 435 -29.53 -15.08 -10.26
N PHE A 436 -29.38 -14.64 -11.51
CA PHE A 436 -29.56 -15.52 -12.67
C PHE A 436 -28.51 -16.62 -12.77
N ALA A 437 -27.24 -16.32 -12.45
CA ALA A 437 -26.19 -17.34 -12.45
C ALA A 437 -26.51 -18.45 -11.45
N ASP A 438 -27.02 -18.08 -10.27
CA ASP A 438 -27.41 -19.03 -9.23
C ASP A 438 -28.65 -19.84 -9.63
N GLU A 439 -29.69 -19.19 -10.17
CA GLU A 439 -30.92 -19.85 -10.62
C GLU A 439 -30.66 -20.82 -11.79
N ALA A 440 -29.86 -20.39 -12.77
CA ALA A 440 -29.53 -21.18 -13.94
C ALA A 440 -28.36 -22.15 -13.70
N ARG A 441 -27.79 -22.19 -12.49
CA ARG A 441 -26.62 -23.02 -12.10
C ARG A 441 -25.43 -22.85 -13.05
N LEU A 442 -25.16 -21.60 -13.43
CA LEU A 442 -24.11 -21.25 -14.38
C LEU A 442 -22.83 -20.81 -13.66
N THR A 443 -21.69 -21.08 -14.29
CA THR A 443 -20.45 -20.43 -13.89
C THR A 443 -20.54 -18.92 -14.16
N LYS A 444 -19.81 -18.12 -13.38
CA LYS A 444 -19.73 -16.67 -13.58
C LYS A 444 -19.43 -16.30 -15.04
N GLY A 445 -18.48 -17.00 -15.67
CA GLY A 445 -18.12 -16.75 -17.07
C GLY A 445 -19.24 -17.03 -18.06
N LYS A 446 -20.06 -18.07 -17.82
CA LYS A 446 -21.19 -18.39 -18.68
C LYS A 446 -22.37 -17.43 -18.46
N ALA A 447 -22.60 -17.00 -17.24
CA ALA A 447 -23.58 -15.94 -16.93
C ALA A 447 -23.19 -14.60 -17.58
N ASP A 448 -21.91 -14.25 -17.56
CA ASP A 448 -21.37 -13.05 -18.24
C ASP A 448 -21.54 -13.12 -19.77
N GLU A 449 -21.39 -14.30 -20.36
CA GLU A 449 -21.65 -14.55 -21.78
C GLU A 449 -23.14 -14.37 -22.11
N CYS A 450 -24.04 -14.97 -21.32
CA CYS A 450 -25.48 -14.86 -21.54
C CYS A 450 -25.98 -13.42 -21.39
N TRP A 451 -25.50 -12.69 -20.37
CA TRP A 451 -25.85 -11.27 -20.18
C TRP A 451 -25.37 -10.39 -21.33
N ARG A 452 -24.19 -10.69 -21.88
CA ARG A 452 -23.64 -9.98 -23.02
C ARG A 452 -24.44 -10.27 -24.28
N ASP A 453 -24.71 -11.53 -24.57
CA ASP A 453 -25.48 -11.94 -25.74
C ASP A 453 -26.91 -11.38 -25.69
N ALA A 454 -27.53 -11.36 -24.50
CA ALA A 454 -28.83 -10.74 -24.29
C ALA A 454 -28.84 -9.24 -24.61
N ASP A 455 -27.80 -8.52 -24.21
CA ASP A 455 -27.69 -7.07 -24.47
C ASP A 455 -27.40 -6.77 -25.94
N VAL A 456 -26.64 -7.63 -26.63
CA VAL A 456 -26.33 -7.48 -28.06
C VAL A 456 -27.53 -7.80 -28.95
N LEU A 457 -28.27 -8.86 -28.62
CA LEU A 457 -29.39 -9.35 -29.44
C LEU A 457 -30.73 -8.69 -29.09
N PHE A 458 -30.90 -8.26 -27.83
CA PHE A 458 -32.20 -7.77 -27.30
C PHE A 458 -32.08 -6.46 -26.49
N GLY A 459 -30.92 -5.80 -26.49
CA GLY A 459 -30.68 -4.59 -25.68
C GLY A 459 -31.29 -3.30 -26.24
N SER A 460 -31.64 -3.28 -27.53
CA SER A 460 -32.37 -2.20 -28.18
C SER A 460 -33.87 -2.42 -27.97
N GLY A 461 -34.57 -1.49 -27.32
CA GLY A 461 -36.00 -1.60 -27.09
C GLY A 461 -36.81 -1.57 -28.39
N GLU A 462 -37.12 -2.75 -28.94
CA GLU A 462 -38.34 -2.94 -29.71
C GLU A 462 -39.37 -3.57 -28.78
N THR A 463 -40.33 -2.74 -28.39
CA THR A 463 -41.63 -3.18 -27.90
C THR A 463 -42.26 -4.08 -28.97
N VAL A 464 -42.14 -5.40 -28.81
CA VAL A 464 -42.98 -6.34 -29.54
C VAL A 464 -44.40 -6.16 -29.00
N SER A 465 -45.16 -5.33 -29.69
CA SER A 465 -46.61 -5.33 -29.62
C SER A 465 -47.09 -6.72 -30.02
N THR A 466 -47.54 -7.50 -29.05
CA THR A 466 -48.37 -8.67 -29.28
C THR A 466 -49.71 -8.22 -29.83
N THR A 467 -49.82 -8.05 -31.14
CA THR A 467 -51.09 -8.21 -31.84
C THR A 467 -51.29 -9.70 -32.07
N ASP A 468 -51.99 -10.34 -31.13
CA ASP A 468 -52.62 -11.63 -31.37
C ASP A 468 -54.12 -11.34 -31.53
N GLU A 469 -54.55 -11.13 -32.78
CA GLU A 469 -55.95 -11.28 -33.16
C GLU A 469 -56.24 -12.77 -33.27
N GLY A 470 -57.11 -13.28 -32.40
CA GLY A 470 -57.42 -14.70 -32.33
C GLY A 470 -58.70 -15.03 -31.56
N VAL A 471 -59.85 -14.58 -32.09
CA VAL A 471 -61.17 -15.25 -32.05
C VAL A 471 -61.89 -15.33 -30.68
N CYS A 472 -62.96 -14.52 -30.56
CA CYS A 472 -64.08 -14.70 -29.62
C CYS A 472 -64.95 -15.91 -30.05
N PRO A 473 -65.72 -16.54 -29.14
CA PRO A 473 -66.10 -17.96 -29.19
C PRO A 473 -66.89 -18.42 -30.41
#